data_AF-A0A6L8I956-F1
#
_entry.id   AF-A0A6L8I956-F1
#
_cell.length_a   1.000
_cell.length_b   1.000
_cell.length_c   1.000
_cell.angle_alpha   90.00
_cell.angle_beta   90.00
_cell.angle_gamma   90.00
#
_symmetry.space_group_name_H-M   'P 1'
#
loop_
_entity.id
_entity.type
_entity.pdbx_description
1 polymer ?
#
loop_
_entity_poly.entity_id
_entity_poly.type
_entity_poly.pdbx_seq_one_letter_code
_entity_poly.pdbx_strand_id
1 'polypeptide(L)'
;MTDLTRTGAGDNPGSACWLRAWLASVRHMEASPARLRSLPPIIPIVVYSGAPDWTVPGSLREMLDADDPELEFLPGSSYVLRNLRSMDLDALSRNRELRAGFITLRQEPPSFVVAEIANSLPEGGDLRRQALEYVVRVYDLELDELRTILRNAGHNEMEAIVGTIAETLLERGEERGFDAFLPAESLVEVFEPRRPH
;
A
#
# COMPACT_ATOMS: atom_id res chain seq x y z
N MET A 1 -34.26 -23.80 8.34
CA MET A 1 -33.81 -23.93 6.94
C MET A 1 -33.97 -22.56 6.32
N THR A 2 -32.99 -21.69 6.54
CA THR A 2 -33.02 -20.30 6.10
C THR A 2 -31.72 -20.06 5.36
N ASP A 3 -31.89 -19.79 4.07
CA ASP A 3 -30.90 -19.57 3.04
C ASP A 3 -30.16 -18.25 3.30
N LEU A 4 -28.84 -18.34 3.52
CA LEU A 4 -27.92 -17.21 3.66
C LEU A 4 -27.10 -17.08 2.37
N THR A 5 -27.77 -16.93 1.22
CA THR A 5 -27.13 -16.53 -0.04
C THR A 5 -27.42 -15.06 -0.34
N ARG A 6 -26.95 -14.14 0.52
CA ARG A 6 -26.76 -12.74 0.11
C ARG A 6 -25.93 -11.94 1.12
N THR A 7 -24.62 -12.02 0.97
CA THR A 7 -23.73 -10.91 1.32
C THR A 7 -22.67 -10.86 0.25
N GLY A 8 -22.77 -9.83 -0.59
CA GLY A 8 -21.75 -9.50 -1.58
C GLY A 8 -20.48 -9.12 -0.85
N ALA A 9 -19.60 -10.08 -0.64
CA ALA A 9 -18.19 -9.81 -0.50
C ALA A 9 -17.74 -9.30 -1.88
N GLY A 10 -17.62 -7.99 -2.01
CA GLY A 10 -16.93 -7.41 -3.15
C GLY A 10 -15.56 -8.06 -3.24
N ASP A 11 -15.28 -8.67 -4.40
CA ASP A 11 -13.93 -9.08 -4.80
C ASP A 11 -13.02 -7.86 -4.60
N ASN A 12 -12.32 -7.83 -3.47
CA ASN A 12 -11.31 -6.82 -3.18
C ASN A 12 -9.99 -7.38 -3.77
N PRO A 13 -9.53 -6.88 -4.92
CA PRO A 13 -8.42 -7.50 -5.66
C PRO A 13 -7.10 -7.54 -4.87
N GLY A 14 -6.96 -6.71 -3.83
CA GLY A 14 -5.76 -6.61 -3.01
C GLY A 14 -5.53 -7.78 -2.07
N SER A 15 -6.60 -8.41 -1.60
CA SER A 15 -6.53 -9.67 -0.86
C SER A 15 -5.99 -10.81 -1.73
N ALA A 16 -6.23 -10.74 -3.05
CA ALA A 16 -5.83 -11.77 -3.99
C ALA A 16 -4.34 -11.70 -4.37
N CYS A 17 -3.70 -10.53 -4.33
CA CYS A 17 -2.30 -10.37 -4.76
C CYS A 17 -1.29 -11.03 -3.81
N TRP A 18 -1.44 -10.87 -2.49
CA TRP A 18 -0.58 -11.52 -1.50
C TRP A 18 -0.71 -13.04 -1.54
N LEU A 19 -1.95 -13.53 -1.67
CA LEU A 19 -2.24 -14.94 -1.82
C LEU A 19 -1.64 -15.47 -3.13
N ARG A 20 -1.68 -14.72 -4.23
CA ARG A 20 -1.10 -15.11 -5.53
C ARG A 20 0.43 -15.17 -5.50
N ALA A 21 1.11 -14.20 -4.88
CA ALA A 21 2.57 -14.21 -4.74
C ALA A 21 3.05 -15.36 -3.84
N TRP A 22 2.33 -15.63 -2.76
CA TRP A 22 2.58 -16.79 -1.91
C TRP A 22 2.29 -18.10 -2.64
N LEU A 23 1.15 -18.24 -3.31
CA LEU A 23 0.80 -19.40 -4.12
C LEU A 23 1.80 -19.62 -5.27
N ALA A 24 2.32 -18.56 -5.89
CA ALA A 24 3.36 -18.65 -6.91
C ALA A 24 4.68 -19.17 -6.30
N SER A 25 5.02 -18.70 -5.10
CA SER A 25 6.18 -19.19 -4.35
C SER A 25 6.02 -20.67 -3.98
N VAL A 26 4.85 -21.06 -3.46
CA VAL A 26 4.50 -22.45 -3.13
C VAL A 26 4.55 -23.33 -4.39
N ARG A 27 3.92 -22.93 -5.50
CA ARG A 27 3.97 -23.65 -6.78
C ARG A 27 5.37 -23.78 -7.35
N HIS A 28 6.22 -22.76 -7.20
CA HIS A 28 7.63 -22.81 -7.59
C HIS A 28 8.44 -23.79 -6.71
N MET A 29 8.02 -23.98 -5.46
CA MET A 29 8.68 -24.87 -4.50
C MET A 29 8.12 -26.31 -4.49
N GLU A 30 6.90 -26.54 -4.98
CA GLU A 30 6.27 -27.85 -5.19
C GLU A 30 7.09 -28.79 -6.09
N ALA A 31 8.03 -28.25 -6.88
CA ALA A 31 9.00 -29.04 -7.64
C ALA A 31 9.95 -29.88 -6.74
N SER A 32 9.99 -29.65 -5.42
CA SER A 32 10.74 -30.47 -4.47
C SER A 32 10.12 -30.49 -3.06
N PRO A 33 9.67 -31.66 -2.55
CA PRO A 33 9.13 -31.81 -1.19
C PRO A 33 10.07 -31.39 -0.05
N ALA A 34 11.38 -31.28 -0.31
CA ALA A 34 12.35 -30.77 0.65
C ALA A 34 12.25 -29.25 0.83
N ARG A 35 11.88 -28.49 -0.22
CA ARG A 35 11.76 -27.02 -0.18
C ARG A 35 10.48 -26.55 0.52
N LEU A 36 9.42 -27.34 0.48
CA LEU A 36 8.18 -27.05 1.22
C LEU A 36 8.39 -27.07 2.75
N ARG A 37 9.42 -27.78 3.24
CA ARG A 37 9.79 -27.80 4.67
C ARG A 37 10.66 -26.62 5.10
N SER A 38 11.12 -25.81 4.15
CA SER A 38 11.95 -24.63 4.38
C SER A 38 11.27 -23.37 3.84
N LEU A 39 9.93 -23.30 3.92
CA LEU A 39 9.19 -22.13 3.48
C LEU A 39 9.71 -20.91 4.25
N PRO A 40 10.01 -19.80 3.56
CA PRO A 40 10.34 -18.56 4.25
C PRO A 40 9.15 -18.15 5.12
N PRO A 41 9.40 -17.65 6.34
CA PRO A 41 8.33 -17.24 7.23
C PRO A 41 7.51 -16.12 6.57
N ILE A 42 6.18 -16.27 6.61
CA ILE A 42 5.27 -15.18 6.27
C ILE A 42 5.07 -14.38 7.54
N ILE A 43 5.46 -13.11 7.52
CA ILE A 43 5.30 -12.21 8.66
C ILE A 43 4.22 -11.20 8.29
N PRO A 44 3.04 -11.25 8.93
CA PRO A 44 2.02 -10.23 8.75
C PRO A 44 2.54 -8.89 9.27
N ILE A 45 2.48 -7.85 8.44
CA ILE A 45 2.83 -6.48 8.82
C ILE A 45 1.60 -5.62 8.64
N VAL A 46 1.21 -4.90 9.69
CA VAL A 46 0.15 -3.89 9.64
C VAL A 46 0.79 -2.52 9.65
N VAL A 47 0.57 -1.76 8.59
CA VAL A 47 1.01 -0.36 8.48
C VAL A 47 -0.16 0.53 8.85
N TYR A 48 0.00 1.36 9.88
CA TYR A 48 -1.04 2.24 10.37
C TYR A 48 -0.64 3.71 10.29
N SER A 49 -1.51 4.54 9.73
CA SER A 49 -1.33 6.00 9.66
C SER A 49 -2.58 6.81 10.03
N GLY A 50 -3.60 6.16 10.61
CA GLY A 50 -4.85 6.83 10.97
C GLY A 50 -4.69 7.86 12.10
N ALA A 51 -5.64 8.79 12.16
CA ALA A 51 -5.68 9.83 13.19
C ALA A 51 -5.88 9.33 14.63
N PRO A 52 -6.79 8.36 14.93
CA PRO A 52 -6.94 7.87 16.29
C PRO A 52 -5.74 7.02 16.73
N ASP A 53 -5.61 6.79 18.03
CA ASP A 53 -4.61 5.82 18.51
C ASP A 53 -5.00 4.40 18.10
N TRP A 54 -3.99 3.58 17.79
CA TRP A 54 -4.21 2.18 17.45
C TRP A 54 -4.57 1.38 18.70
N THR A 55 -5.81 0.87 18.77
CA THR A 55 -6.32 0.07 19.88
C THR A 55 -6.57 -1.39 19.53
N VAL A 56 -6.29 -1.80 18.30
CA VAL A 56 -6.55 -3.18 17.86
C VAL A 56 -5.50 -4.11 18.45
N PRO A 57 -5.91 -5.26 19.03
CA PRO A 57 -4.97 -6.25 19.58
C PRO A 57 -3.93 -6.71 18.57
N GLY A 58 -2.70 -7.02 19.02
CA GLY A 58 -1.57 -7.45 18.18
C GLY A 58 -1.63 -8.90 17.71
N SER A 59 -2.65 -9.63 18.15
CA SER A 59 -2.88 -11.05 17.90
C SER A 59 -4.20 -11.21 17.16
N LEU A 60 -4.17 -11.92 16.02
CA LEU A 60 -5.40 -12.22 15.27
C LEU A 60 -6.37 -13.04 16.12
N ARG A 61 -5.85 -13.90 16.99
CA ARG A 61 -6.66 -14.67 17.95
C ARG A 61 -7.42 -13.78 18.93
N GLU A 62 -6.85 -12.66 19.36
CA GLU A 62 -7.52 -11.72 20.28
C GLU A 62 -8.59 -10.87 19.58
N MET A 63 -8.64 -10.91 18.25
CA MET A 63 -9.64 -10.21 17.44
C MET A 63 -10.84 -11.11 17.09
N LEU A 64 -10.77 -12.41 17.39
CA LEU A 64 -11.82 -13.39 17.11
C LEU A 64 -12.53 -13.81 18.40
N ASP A 65 -13.78 -14.25 18.27
CA ASP A 65 -14.56 -14.75 19.40
C ASP A 65 -13.92 -16.03 19.98
N ALA A 66 -13.96 -16.16 21.31
CA ALA A 66 -13.25 -17.24 22.02
C ALA A 66 -13.70 -18.66 21.63
N ASP A 67 -14.92 -18.81 21.12
CA ASP A 67 -15.53 -20.07 20.71
C ASP A 67 -15.41 -20.32 19.18
N ASP A 68 -14.65 -19.48 18.46
CA ASP A 68 -14.49 -19.62 17.02
C ASP A 68 -13.63 -20.87 16.69
N PRO A 69 -14.16 -21.84 15.91
CA PRO A 69 -13.42 -23.05 15.54
C PRO A 69 -12.14 -22.77 14.75
N GLU A 70 -12.03 -21.61 14.09
CA GLU A 70 -10.86 -21.22 13.29
C GLU A 70 -9.62 -20.94 14.15
N LEU A 71 -9.82 -20.71 15.45
CA LEU A 71 -8.77 -20.48 16.43
C LEU A 71 -7.76 -21.64 16.55
N GLU A 72 -8.13 -22.86 16.16
CA GLU A 72 -7.23 -24.02 16.11
C GLU A 72 -6.14 -23.86 15.02
N PHE A 73 -6.45 -23.14 13.94
CA PHE A 73 -5.54 -22.95 12.80
C PHE A 73 -4.63 -21.72 12.93
N LEU A 74 -4.78 -20.95 14.01
CA LEU A 74 -4.10 -19.67 14.23
C LEU A 74 -3.11 -19.64 15.42
N PRO A 75 -2.34 -20.70 15.74
CA PRO A 75 -1.42 -20.65 16.88
C PRO A 75 -0.29 -19.63 16.64
N GLY A 76 -0.11 -18.68 17.56
CA GLY A 76 0.96 -17.68 17.50
C GLY A 76 0.81 -16.62 16.41
N SER A 77 -0.40 -16.42 15.91
CA SER A 77 -0.73 -15.48 14.83
C SER A 77 -0.73 -14.01 15.28
N SER A 78 0.46 -13.47 15.55
CA SER A 78 0.68 -12.04 15.77
C SER A 78 1.08 -11.33 14.47
N TYR A 79 0.81 -10.04 14.39
CA TYR A 79 1.35 -9.18 13.34
C TYR A 79 2.33 -8.16 13.91
N VAL A 80 3.24 -7.68 13.07
CA VAL A 80 4.11 -6.55 13.38
C VAL A 80 3.36 -5.26 13.05
N LEU A 81 3.04 -4.46 14.08
CA LEU A 81 2.48 -3.14 13.89
C LEU A 81 3.58 -2.12 13.55
N ARG A 82 3.40 -1.38 12.47
CA ARG A 82 4.14 -0.18 12.12
C ARG A 82 3.21 1.03 12.19
N ASN A 83 3.13 1.64 13.37
CA ASN A 83 2.43 2.92 13.55
C ASN A 83 3.33 4.05 13.03
N LEU A 84 3.04 4.53 11.82
CA LEU A 84 3.88 5.52 11.14
C LEU A 84 3.87 6.87 11.85
N ARG A 85 2.76 7.25 12.50
CA ARG A 85 2.63 8.55 13.19
C ARG A 85 3.55 8.67 14.40
N SER A 86 3.82 7.56 15.08
CA SER A 86 4.71 7.53 16.26
C SER A 86 6.19 7.34 15.91
N MET A 87 6.53 7.20 14.63
CA MET A 87 7.91 6.95 14.18
C MET A 87 8.54 8.22 13.61
N ASP A 88 9.82 8.43 13.90
CA ASP A 88 10.61 9.46 13.24
C ASP A 88 10.76 9.17 11.74
N LEU A 89 10.87 10.22 10.92
CA LEU A 89 10.95 10.10 9.45
C LEU A 89 12.07 9.17 8.99
N ASP A 90 13.26 9.30 9.57
CA ASP A 90 14.42 8.47 9.24
C ASP A 90 14.28 7.02 9.72
N ALA A 91 13.38 6.77 10.67
CA ALA A 91 13.08 5.43 11.19
C ALA A 91 12.05 4.68 10.35
N LEU A 92 11.34 5.35 9.42
CA LEU A 92 10.29 4.74 8.60
C LEU A 92 10.85 3.63 7.71
N SER A 93 11.98 3.87 7.03
CA SER A 93 12.69 2.85 6.25
C SER A 93 14.09 3.31 5.87
N ARG A 94 15.02 2.34 5.76
CA ARG A 94 16.35 2.56 5.15
C ARG A 94 16.28 2.58 3.62
N ASN A 95 15.27 1.95 3.04
CA ASN A 95 15.01 2.02 1.60
C ASN A 95 14.27 3.35 1.32
N ARG A 96 14.86 4.17 0.44
CA ARG A 96 14.34 5.52 0.12
C ARG A 96 12.96 5.48 -0.53
N GLU A 97 12.72 4.54 -1.43
CA GLU A 97 11.44 4.42 -2.13
C GLU A 97 10.32 4.04 -1.16
N LEU A 98 10.58 3.03 -0.32
CA LEU A 98 9.63 2.62 0.71
C LEU A 98 9.40 3.73 1.74
N ARG A 99 10.44 4.49 2.09
CA ARG A 99 10.32 5.64 3.00
C ARG A 99 9.40 6.72 2.40
N ALA A 100 9.57 7.07 1.13
CA ALA A 100 8.71 8.03 0.45
C ALA A 100 7.25 7.56 0.42
N GLY A 101 7.01 6.27 0.17
CA GLY A 101 5.69 5.66 0.29
C GLY A 101 5.09 5.84 1.71
N PHE A 102 5.85 5.52 2.76
CA PHE A 102 5.37 5.69 4.14
C PHE A 102 5.13 7.16 4.53
N ILE A 103 5.96 8.08 4.05
CA ILE A 103 5.75 9.53 4.25
C ILE A 103 4.44 9.98 3.62
N THR A 104 4.15 9.49 2.41
CA THR A 104 2.89 9.79 1.70
C THR A 104 1.67 9.36 2.51
N LEU A 105 1.75 8.23 3.21
CA LEU A 105 0.69 7.72 4.08
C LEU A 105 0.56 8.46 5.42
N ARG A 106 1.62 9.15 5.89
CA ARG A 106 1.66 9.79 7.22
C ARG A 106 0.91 11.13 7.30
N GLN A 107 0.32 11.60 6.20
CA GLN A 107 -0.44 12.87 6.14
C GLN A 107 0.42 14.11 6.45
N GLU A 108 1.69 14.10 6.03
CA GLU A 108 2.58 15.26 6.12
C GLU A 108 2.13 16.41 5.20
N PRO A 109 2.62 17.65 5.37
CA PRO A 109 2.29 18.75 4.47
C PRO A 109 2.54 18.38 2.99
N PRO A 110 1.62 18.68 2.06
CA PRO A 110 1.73 18.27 0.66
C PRO A 110 3.06 18.64 0.00
N SER A 111 3.60 19.83 0.31
CA SER A 111 4.89 20.27 -0.21
C SER A 111 6.06 19.37 0.20
N PHE A 112 6.03 18.88 1.45
CA PHE A 112 7.04 17.94 1.95
C PHE A 112 6.89 16.57 1.28
N VAL A 113 5.66 16.06 1.19
CA VAL A 113 5.38 14.75 0.58
C VAL A 113 5.77 14.73 -0.89
N VAL A 114 5.37 15.73 -1.66
CA VAL A 114 5.70 15.84 -3.09
C VAL A 114 7.20 15.93 -3.30
N ALA A 115 7.90 16.76 -2.51
CA ALA A 115 9.35 16.85 -2.58
C ALA A 115 10.01 15.50 -2.29
N GLU A 116 9.52 14.74 -1.31
CA GLU A 116 10.15 13.48 -0.96
C GLU A 116 9.85 12.37 -1.98
N ILE A 117 8.65 12.35 -2.56
CA ILE A 117 8.33 11.52 -3.74
C ILE A 117 9.29 11.82 -4.89
N ALA A 118 9.47 13.10 -5.22
CA ALA A 118 10.30 13.54 -6.33
C ALA A 118 11.78 13.17 -6.15
N ASN A 119 12.31 13.31 -4.92
CA ASN A 119 13.71 13.05 -4.60
C ASN A 119 14.05 11.58 -4.38
N SER A 120 13.09 10.77 -3.92
CA SER A 120 13.37 9.40 -3.47
C SER A 120 12.90 8.32 -4.43
N LEU A 121 11.89 8.57 -5.27
CA LEU A 121 11.45 7.60 -6.28
C LEU A 121 12.23 7.79 -7.58
N PRO A 122 12.47 6.74 -8.38
CA PRO A 122 13.22 6.85 -9.65
C PRO A 122 12.46 7.61 -10.73
N GLU A 123 13.20 8.28 -11.62
CA GLU A 123 12.64 8.96 -12.80
C GLU A 123 11.97 7.97 -13.76
N GLY A 124 10.78 8.34 -14.26
CA GLY A 124 10.02 7.51 -15.19
C GLY A 124 9.39 6.25 -14.59
N GLY A 125 9.54 6.00 -13.28
CA GLY A 125 8.92 4.86 -12.62
C GLY A 125 7.42 5.05 -12.37
N ASP A 126 6.63 4.00 -12.61
CA ASP A 126 5.17 4.02 -12.42
C ASP A 126 4.77 4.38 -10.98
N LEU A 127 5.54 3.90 -10.00
CA LEU A 127 5.32 4.22 -8.60
C LEU A 127 5.40 5.73 -8.30
N ARG A 128 6.27 6.48 -8.99
CA ARG A 128 6.36 7.93 -8.79
C ARG A 128 5.09 8.62 -9.25
N ARG A 129 4.59 8.25 -10.43
CA ARG A 129 3.31 8.75 -10.96
C ARG A 129 2.16 8.39 -10.01
N GLN A 130 2.05 7.11 -9.63
CA GLN A 130 0.99 6.62 -8.74
C GLN A 130 1.02 7.30 -7.37
N ALA A 131 2.20 7.58 -6.82
CA ALA A 131 2.34 8.30 -5.55
C ALA A 131 1.85 9.76 -5.68
N LEU A 132 2.18 10.45 -6.78
CA LEU A 132 1.67 11.81 -7.03
C LEU A 132 0.16 11.83 -7.28
N GLU A 133 -0.39 10.85 -8.03
CA GLU A 133 -1.84 10.66 -8.18
C GLU A 133 -2.53 10.47 -6.82
N TYR A 134 -1.92 9.65 -5.95
CA TYR A 134 -2.42 9.45 -4.59
C TYR A 134 -2.43 10.77 -3.82
N VAL A 135 -1.37 11.57 -3.90
CA VAL A 135 -1.29 12.86 -3.20
C VAL A 135 -2.39 13.80 -3.66
N VAL A 136 -2.57 13.98 -4.98
CA VAL A 136 -3.63 14.83 -5.55
C VAL A 136 -4.99 14.46 -4.97
N ARG A 137 -5.29 13.17 -4.92
CA ARG A 137 -6.59 12.71 -4.47
C ARG A 137 -6.78 12.72 -2.95
N VAL A 138 -5.79 12.27 -2.18
CA VAL A 138 -5.94 12.09 -0.73
C VAL A 138 -5.76 13.39 0.03
N TYR A 139 -4.94 14.30 -0.50
CA TYR A 139 -4.77 15.64 0.07
C TYR A 139 -5.72 16.67 -0.55
N ASP A 140 -6.59 16.24 -1.48
CA ASP A 140 -7.50 17.13 -2.23
C ASP A 140 -6.75 18.32 -2.85
N LEU A 141 -5.59 18.02 -3.45
CA LEU A 141 -4.65 19.02 -3.96
C LEU A 141 -4.94 19.30 -5.42
N GLU A 142 -5.16 20.57 -5.76
CA GLU A 142 -5.40 20.97 -7.15
C GLU A 142 -4.15 20.75 -8.02
N LEU A 143 -4.35 20.46 -9.30
CA LEU A 143 -3.22 20.18 -10.21
C LEU A 143 -2.29 21.38 -10.37
N ASP A 144 -2.82 22.61 -10.34
CA ASP A 144 -1.99 23.83 -10.40
C ASP A 144 -1.20 24.07 -9.11
N GLU A 145 -1.72 23.62 -7.96
CA GLU A 145 -0.98 23.63 -6.70
C GLU A 145 0.15 22.61 -6.74
N LEU A 146 -0.10 21.40 -7.27
CA LEU A 146 0.94 20.40 -7.49
C LEU A 146 2.05 20.93 -8.40
N ARG A 147 1.72 21.57 -9.53
CA ARG A 147 2.71 22.22 -10.43
C ARG A 147 3.54 23.24 -9.69
N THR A 148 2.90 24.08 -8.89
CA THR A 148 3.56 25.12 -8.11
C THR A 148 4.54 24.52 -7.10
N ILE A 149 4.13 23.47 -6.39
CA ILE A 149 4.99 22.76 -5.43
C ILE A 149 6.21 22.15 -6.13
N LEU A 150 6.00 21.43 -7.23
CA LEU A 150 7.08 20.80 -8.01
C LEU A 150 8.08 21.85 -8.52
N ARG A 151 7.57 22.95 -9.07
CA ARG A 151 8.38 24.06 -9.58
C ARG A 151 9.21 24.73 -8.49
N ASN A 152 8.60 25.00 -7.33
CA ASN A 152 9.29 25.59 -6.19
C ASN A 152 10.36 24.65 -5.61
N ALA A 153 10.16 23.34 -5.72
CA ALA A 153 11.13 22.33 -5.35
C ALA A 153 12.21 22.08 -6.44
N GLY A 154 12.09 22.71 -7.61
CA GLY A 154 13.05 22.58 -8.72
C GLY A 154 12.81 21.40 -9.66
N HIS A 155 11.67 20.70 -9.53
CA HIS A 155 11.32 19.50 -10.28
C HIS A 155 10.49 19.80 -11.54
N ASN A 156 10.97 20.72 -12.38
CA ASN A 156 10.27 21.15 -13.60
C ASN A 156 10.14 20.03 -14.65
N GLU A 157 11.05 19.05 -14.62
CA GLU A 157 11.00 17.85 -15.47
C GLU A 157 9.74 17.01 -15.24
N MET A 158 9.07 17.19 -14.09
CA MET A 158 7.89 16.41 -13.71
C MET A 158 6.56 17.00 -14.21
N GLU A 159 6.57 18.14 -14.91
CA GLU A 159 5.35 18.75 -15.50
C GLU A 159 4.63 17.79 -16.47
N ALA A 160 5.37 16.96 -17.20
CA ALA A 160 4.78 15.94 -18.07
C ALA A 160 3.96 14.90 -17.29
N ILE A 161 4.38 14.55 -16.07
CA ILE A 161 3.66 13.63 -15.20
C ILE A 161 2.33 14.26 -14.77
N VAL A 162 2.33 15.55 -14.41
CA VAL A 162 1.09 16.27 -14.04
C VAL A 162 0.08 16.28 -15.18
N GLY A 163 0.54 16.42 -16.43
CA GLY A 163 -0.32 16.30 -17.62
C GLY A 163 -1.02 14.95 -17.70
N THR A 164 -0.28 13.85 -17.54
CA THR A 164 -0.88 12.50 -17.54
C THR A 164 -1.82 12.27 -16.36
N ILE A 165 -1.52 12.84 -15.19
CA ILE A 165 -2.43 12.77 -14.02
C ILE A 165 -3.76 13.45 -14.36
N ALA A 166 -3.71 14.62 -15.03
CA ALA A 166 -4.91 15.33 -15.47
C ALA A 166 -5.76 14.47 -16.44
N GLU A 167 -5.13 13.87 -17.45
CA GLU A 167 -5.79 12.95 -18.39
C GLU A 167 -6.44 11.78 -17.66
N THR A 168 -5.71 11.14 -16.75
CA THR A 168 -6.18 10.01 -15.96
C THR A 168 -7.38 10.38 -15.07
N LEU A 169 -7.39 11.59 -14.50
CA LEU A 169 -8.51 12.07 -13.69
C LEU A 169 -9.73 12.39 -14.54
N LEU A 170 -9.56 12.92 -15.76
CA LEU A 170 -10.65 13.15 -16.72
C LEU A 170 -11.28 11.82 -17.16
N GLU A 171 -10.47 10.86 -17.61
CA GLU A 171 -10.92 9.53 -18.00
C GLU A 171 -11.68 8.84 -16.85
N ARG A 172 -11.13 8.88 -15.63
CA ARG A 172 -11.77 8.26 -14.46
C ARG A 172 -13.02 9.02 -13.98
N GLY A 173 -13.08 10.33 -14.15
CA GLY A 173 -14.26 11.15 -13.83
C GLY A 173 -15.44 10.89 -14.76
N GLU A 174 -15.15 10.54 -16.02
CA GLU A 174 -16.16 10.05 -16.98
C GLU A 174 -16.66 8.64 -16.61
N GLU A 175 -15.77 7.77 -16.10
CA GLU A 175 -16.11 6.40 -15.73
C GLU A 175 -16.77 6.26 -14.34
N ARG A 176 -16.48 7.16 -13.40
CA ARG A 176 -16.92 7.05 -12.00
C ARG A 176 -17.58 8.34 -11.55
N GLY A 177 -18.91 8.33 -11.47
CA GLY A 177 -19.64 9.35 -10.72
C GLY A 177 -19.15 9.36 -9.26
N PHE A 178 -18.31 10.34 -8.94
CA PHE A 178 -17.86 10.91 -7.66
C PHE A 178 -17.63 10.08 -6.37
N ASP A 179 -17.82 8.76 -6.33
CA ASP A 179 -17.60 7.97 -5.11
C ASP A 179 -16.82 6.67 -5.40
N ALA A 180 -15.49 6.71 -5.37
CA ALA A 180 -14.67 5.49 -5.25
C ALA A 180 -13.25 5.75 -4.73
N PHE A 181 -13.06 5.47 -3.45
CA PHE A 181 -11.78 5.19 -2.80
C PHE A 181 -11.03 4.08 -3.58
N LEU A 182 -9.73 4.24 -3.90
CA LEU A 182 -8.96 3.12 -4.48
C LEU A 182 -8.48 2.19 -3.35
N PRO A 183 -8.54 0.87 -3.54
CA PRO A 183 -7.96 -0.11 -2.65
C PRO A 183 -6.43 0.00 -2.62
N ALA A 184 -5.82 -0.43 -1.52
CA ALA A 184 -4.38 -0.34 -1.20
C ALA A 184 -3.42 -1.13 -2.13
N GLU A 185 -3.87 -1.51 -3.33
CA GLU A 185 -3.17 -2.38 -4.28
C GLU A 185 -1.97 -1.72 -4.98
N SER A 186 -1.92 -0.39 -5.07
CA SER A 186 -0.89 0.32 -5.84
C SER A 186 0.47 0.44 -5.14
N LEU A 187 0.63 -0.06 -3.91
CA LEU A 187 1.90 0.00 -3.16
C LEU A 187 2.70 -1.32 -3.21
N VAL A 188 2.20 -2.34 -3.91
CA VAL A 188 2.76 -3.70 -3.88
C VAL A 188 4.03 -3.84 -4.73
N GLU A 189 4.24 -3.00 -5.76
CA GLU A 189 5.42 -3.12 -6.65
C GLU A 189 6.77 -2.84 -5.96
N VAL A 190 6.78 -2.18 -4.80
CA VAL A 190 8.02 -1.90 -4.02
C VAL A 190 8.61 -3.18 -3.40
N PHE A 191 7.80 -4.23 -3.24
CA PHE A 191 8.18 -5.43 -2.49
C PHE A 191 8.63 -6.61 -3.35
N GLU A 192 8.73 -6.46 -4.68
CA GLU A 192 9.33 -7.52 -5.49
C GLU A 192 10.85 -7.60 -5.23
N PRO A 193 11.37 -8.77 -4.79
CA PRO A 193 12.82 -8.94 -4.69
C PRO A 193 13.41 -8.85 -6.11
N ARG A 194 14.27 -7.85 -6.35
CA ARG A 194 15.09 -7.79 -7.57
C ARG A 194 15.83 -9.12 -7.72
N ARG A 195 15.60 -9.79 -8.84
CA ARG A 195 16.32 -11.02 -9.19
C ARG A 195 17.82 -10.73 -9.20
N PRO A 196 18.67 -11.51 -8.51
CA PRO A 196 20.09 -11.48 -8.78
C PRO A 196 20.34 -12.08 -10.18
N HIS A 197 21.19 -11.40 -10.97
CA HIS A 197 21.74 -11.90 -12.23
C HIS A 197 22.68 -13.09 -11.99
#